data_AF-A0A645DM06-F1
#
_entry.id   AF-A0A645DM06-F1
#
_cell.length_a   1.000
_cell.length_b   1.000
_cell.length_c   1.000
_cell.angle_alpha   90.00
_cell.angle_beta   90.00
_cell.angle_gamma   90.00
#
_symmetry.space_group_name_H-M   'P 1'
#
loop_
_entity.id
_entity.type
_entity.pdbx_description
1 polymer ?
#
loop_
_entity_poly.entity_id
_entity_poly.type
_entity_poly.pdbx_seq_one_letter_code
_entity_poly.pdbx_strand_id
1 'polypeptide(L)'
;MIQDLNFWQPSGDLSQDYLSFKRLQEELAELFSENSDYRFNLYKVEHVFWYRANKENLLITPEIEDSSGKNDTIMRTINTSSQLDFPRLPESYVPPIVSVLVEMANNNRSLIEAAKNSGTSLERAFEKYIDIAFKILGYETRLMGQGNGRVPDGAAAAKDDDYIILWDAKIRSDGYSMGTDDRTIREYITTQSRDFKKRRHYKNIYYAIISSNFVSDYDEAIRSIKMETDVNEVLLIEASALVSMVDTRLRDPSVTLGSDGFQRLFSSSGIIKAQTVKDQFI
;
A
#
# COMPACT_ATOMS: atom_id res chain seq x y z
N MET A 1 -15.98 -27.82 -9.62
CA MET A 1 -15.40 -26.70 -10.43
C MET A 1 -16.50 -26.19 -11.36
N ILE A 2 -16.49 -24.94 -11.83
CA ILE A 2 -17.61 -24.29 -12.59
C ILE A 2 -18.21 -25.15 -13.73
N GLN A 3 -17.45 -26.10 -14.29
CA GLN A 3 -17.92 -27.10 -15.26
C GLN A 3 -19.01 -28.04 -14.74
N ASP A 4 -19.02 -28.35 -13.43
CA ASP A 4 -20.02 -29.23 -12.80
C ASP A 4 -21.43 -28.61 -12.73
N LEU A 5 -21.53 -27.29 -12.93
CA LEU A 5 -22.78 -26.54 -12.89
C LEU A 5 -23.37 -26.24 -14.30
N ASN A 6 -22.71 -26.70 -15.37
CA ASN A 6 -23.16 -26.57 -16.76
C ASN A 6 -23.46 -25.14 -17.26
N PHE A 7 -23.04 -24.10 -16.53
CA PHE A 7 -23.30 -22.70 -16.91
C PHE A 7 -22.44 -22.21 -18.08
N TRP A 8 -21.27 -22.82 -18.30
CA TRP A 8 -20.38 -22.49 -19.40
C TRP A 8 -19.46 -23.67 -19.71
N GLN A 9 -19.32 -24.02 -20.98
CA GLN A 9 -18.38 -25.03 -21.46
C GLN A 9 -17.49 -24.41 -22.54
N PRO A 10 -16.16 -24.51 -22.41
CA PRO A 10 -15.25 -24.00 -23.42
C PRO A 10 -15.41 -24.79 -24.72
N SER A 11 -15.57 -24.08 -25.83
CA SER A 11 -15.75 -24.69 -27.16
C SER A 11 -14.45 -25.24 -27.75
N GLY A 12 -13.31 -24.92 -27.14
CA GLY A 12 -11.97 -25.28 -27.62
C GLY A 12 -11.39 -24.28 -28.64
N ASP A 13 -12.18 -23.31 -29.08
CA ASP A 13 -11.74 -22.15 -29.85
C ASP A 13 -11.81 -20.88 -28.98
N LEU A 14 -10.63 -20.37 -28.63
CA LEU A 14 -10.45 -19.15 -27.83
C LEU A 14 -11.23 -17.95 -28.38
N SER A 15 -11.37 -17.87 -29.70
CA SER A 15 -12.06 -16.75 -30.36
C SER A 15 -13.56 -16.81 -30.13
N GLN A 16 -14.15 -18.00 -30.24
CA GLN A 16 -15.58 -18.24 -30.00
C GLN A 16 -15.93 -18.13 -28.52
N ASP A 17 -15.04 -18.60 -27.65
CA ASP A 17 -15.19 -18.49 -26.20
C ASP A 17 -15.19 -17.01 -25.77
N TYR A 18 -14.28 -16.20 -26.33
CA TYR A 18 -14.23 -14.77 -26.06
C TYR A 18 -15.47 -14.02 -26.58
N LEU A 19 -15.93 -14.35 -27.80
CA LEU A 19 -17.16 -13.77 -28.35
C LEU A 19 -18.39 -14.10 -27.50
N SER A 20 -18.48 -15.34 -27.02
CA SER A 20 -19.57 -15.79 -26.15
C SER A 20 -19.54 -15.07 -24.81
N PHE A 21 -18.36 -14.91 -24.21
CA PHE A 21 -18.17 -14.13 -22.98
C PHE A 21 -18.56 -12.66 -23.16
N LYS A 22 -18.11 -12.01 -24.26
CA LYS A 22 -18.43 -10.61 -24.54
C LYS A 22 -19.93 -10.38 -24.71
N ARG A 23 -20.62 -11.24 -25.47
CA ARG A 23 -22.07 -11.15 -25.66
C ARG A 23 -22.82 -11.27 -24.34
N LEU A 24 -22.44 -12.23 -23.50
CA LEU A 24 -23.04 -12.41 -22.18
C LEU A 24 -22.86 -11.15 -21.31
N GLN A 25 -21.69 -10.52 -21.33
CA GLN A 25 -21.43 -9.28 -20.59
C GLN A 25 -22.26 -8.10 -21.12
N GLU A 26 -22.47 -8.02 -22.43
CA GLU A 26 -23.33 -7.00 -23.06
C GLU A 26 -24.81 -7.20 -22.70
N GLU A 27 -25.30 -8.45 -22.74
CA GLU A 27 -26.67 -8.81 -22.32
C GLU A 27 -26.91 -8.48 -20.84
N LEU A 28 -25.94 -8.76 -19.97
CA LEU A 28 -26.03 -8.39 -18.56
C LEU A 28 -26.01 -6.87 -18.35
N ALA A 29 -25.25 -6.12 -19.15
CA ALA A 29 -25.22 -4.66 -19.09
C ALA A 29 -26.58 -4.06 -19.47
N GLU A 30 -27.24 -4.60 -20.50
CA GLU A 30 -28.60 -4.21 -20.90
C GLU A 30 -29.60 -4.55 -19.80
N LEU A 31 -29.62 -5.81 -19.35
CA LEU A 31 -30.54 -6.29 -18.31
C LEU A 31 -30.43 -5.46 -17.02
N PHE A 32 -29.21 -5.16 -16.56
CA PHE A 32 -29.02 -4.34 -15.36
C PHE A 32 -29.40 -2.87 -15.58
N SER A 33 -29.21 -2.33 -16.78
CA SER A 33 -29.64 -0.97 -17.12
C SER A 33 -31.16 -0.84 -17.17
N GLU A 34 -31.87 -1.88 -17.63
CA GLU A 34 -33.34 -1.89 -17.69
C GLU A 34 -33.98 -2.02 -16.29
N ASN A 35 -33.31 -2.74 -15.38
CA ASN A 35 -33.83 -3.04 -14.05
C ASN A 35 -33.25 -2.13 -12.95
N SER A 36 -32.57 -1.05 -13.32
CA SER A 36 -32.03 -0.07 -12.36
C SER A 36 -32.11 1.36 -12.90
N ASP A 37 -32.05 2.35 -12.02
CA ASP A 37 -32.04 3.76 -12.39
C ASP A 37 -30.71 4.23 -13.03
N TYR A 38 -29.76 3.31 -13.26
CA TYR A 38 -28.43 3.62 -13.73
C TYR A 38 -28.07 2.82 -14.98
N ARG A 39 -27.42 3.48 -15.94
CA ARG A 39 -26.82 2.77 -17.07
C ARG A 39 -25.62 1.93 -16.59
N PHE A 40 -25.70 0.63 -16.84
CA PHE A 40 -24.61 -0.33 -16.64
C PHE A 40 -23.75 -0.40 -17.90
N ASN A 41 -22.44 -0.39 -17.71
CA ASN A 41 -21.43 -0.67 -18.73
C ASN A 41 -20.70 -1.95 -18.35
N LEU A 42 -19.87 -2.51 -19.25
CA LEU A 42 -19.17 -3.78 -19.02
C LEU A 42 -18.36 -3.77 -17.71
N TYR A 43 -17.71 -2.64 -17.39
CA TYR A 43 -17.00 -2.47 -16.12
C TYR A 43 -17.91 -2.66 -14.90
N LYS A 44 -19.09 -2.04 -14.90
CA LYS A 44 -20.06 -2.18 -13.80
C LYS A 44 -20.66 -3.59 -13.71
N VAL A 45 -20.80 -4.30 -14.84
CA VAL A 45 -21.26 -5.70 -14.85
C VAL A 45 -20.23 -6.59 -14.16
N GLU A 46 -18.94 -6.44 -14.48
CA GLU A 46 -17.86 -7.20 -13.84
C GLU A 46 -17.79 -6.95 -12.33
N HIS A 47 -18.11 -5.73 -11.90
CA HIS A 47 -17.98 -5.29 -10.51
C HIS A 47 -19.33 -5.19 -9.76
N VAL A 48 -20.41 -5.77 -10.30
CA VAL A 48 -21.78 -5.64 -9.74
C VAL A 48 -21.85 -6.10 -8.28
N PHE A 49 -21.14 -7.18 -7.95
CA PHE A 49 -21.12 -7.74 -6.60
C PHE A 49 -20.33 -6.88 -5.61
N TRP A 50 -19.35 -6.12 -6.09
CA TRP A 50 -18.63 -5.14 -5.28
C TRP A 50 -19.50 -3.93 -4.93
N TYR A 51 -20.32 -3.46 -5.87
CA TYR A 51 -21.27 -2.38 -5.60
C TYR A 51 -22.38 -2.82 -4.64
N ARG A 52 -22.86 -4.07 -4.73
CA ARG A 52 -23.88 -4.60 -3.81
C ARG A 52 -23.36 -4.76 -2.38
N ALA A 53 -22.11 -5.18 -2.19
CA ALA A 53 -21.49 -5.31 -0.87
C ALA A 53 -21.30 -3.95 -0.15
N ASN A 54 -21.23 -2.85 -0.91
CA ASN A 54 -21.03 -1.49 -0.37
C ASN A 54 -22.33 -0.67 -0.22
N LYS A 55 -23.50 -1.25 -0.52
CA LYS A 55 -24.78 -0.51 -0.59
C LYS A 55 -25.29 -0.03 0.77
N GLU A 56 -24.80 -0.56 1.89
CA GLU A 56 -25.18 -0.10 3.23
C GLU A 56 -24.59 1.28 3.62
N ASN A 57 -23.62 1.81 2.85
CA ASN A 57 -22.99 3.11 3.13
C ASN A 57 -23.57 4.30 2.34
N LEU A 58 -24.67 4.12 1.58
CA LEU A 58 -25.15 5.15 0.64
C LEU A 58 -26.61 5.60 0.83
N LEU A 59 -27.29 5.19 1.89
CA LEU A 59 -28.67 5.64 2.15
C LEU A 59 -28.69 6.89 3.05
N ILE A 60 -28.53 8.07 2.44
CA ILE A 60 -29.05 9.31 3.02
C ILE A 60 -30.19 9.78 2.12
N THR A 61 -31.42 9.55 2.59
CA THR A 61 -32.66 10.03 1.97
C THR A 61 -32.78 11.54 2.17
N PRO A 62 -33.14 12.35 1.15
CA PRO A 62 -33.39 13.77 1.34
C PRO A 62 -34.86 13.98 1.75
N GLU A 63 -35.09 14.42 2.99
CA GLU A 63 -36.36 15.08 3.35
C GLU A 63 -36.31 16.53 2.87
N ILE A 64 -37.36 16.92 2.15
CA ILE A 64 -37.61 18.28 1.65
C ILE A 64 -38.42 19.00 2.73
N GLU A 65 -37.99 20.19 3.17
CA GLU A 65 -38.83 21.41 3.22
C GLU A 65 -38.08 22.65 3.77
N ASP A 66 -38.05 23.67 2.91
CA ASP A 66 -38.06 25.13 3.09
C ASP A 66 -37.51 25.84 4.34
N SER A 67 -36.43 26.58 4.05
CA SER A 67 -36.09 27.95 4.44
C SER A 67 -36.87 28.68 5.56
N SER A 68 -36.14 29.14 6.59
CA SER A 68 -35.86 30.57 6.82
C SER A 68 -35.10 30.83 8.13
N GLY A 69 -34.14 31.76 8.11
CA GLY A 69 -33.66 32.42 9.34
C GLY A 69 -32.14 32.52 9.50
N LYS A 70 -31.61 33.71 9.21
CA LYS A 70 -30.22 34.15 9.41
C LYS A 70 -29.76 33.97 10.87
N ASN A 71 -28.46 33.67 11.07
CA ASN A 71 -27.52 34.56 11.75
C ASN A 71 -26.08 34.01 11.73
N ASP A 72 -25.15 34.91 11.43
CA ASP A 72 -23.69 34.75 11.46
C ASP A 72 -23.18 34.12 12.75
N THR A 73 -22.34 33.09 12.64
CA THR A 73 -21.16 32.89 13.51
C THR A 73 -20.17 31.93 12.84
N ILE A 74 -19.03 32.48 12.44
CA ILE A 74 -17.67 31.90 12.39
C ILE A 74 -17.62 30.36 12.58
N MET A 75 -17.68 29.64 11.47
CA MET A 75 -16.97 28.37 11.31
C MET A 75 -16.27 28.42 9.98
N ARG A 76 -14.96 28.14 10.01
CA ARG A 76 -14.13 27.94 8.83
C ARG A 76 -14.70 26.74 8.09
N THR A 77 -15.61 27.01 7.19
CA THR A 77 -16.30 26.07 6.32
C THR A 77 -15.26 25.25 5.61
N ILE A 78 -15.15 23.98 6.01
CA ILE A 78 -14.71 22.93 5.12
C ILE A 78 -15.70 23.01 3.97
N ASN A 79 -15.24 23.52 2.82
CA ASN A 79 -16.02 23.50 1.60
C ASN A 79 -16.34 22.04 1.28
N THR A 80 -17.46 21.54 1.79
CA THR A 80 -18.18 20.37 1.27
C THR A 80 -18.94 20.81 0.03
N SER A 81 -18.18 21.33 -0.94
CA SER A 81 -18.56 21.39 -2.34
C SER A 81 -17.39 20.84 -3.13
N SER A 82 -17.49 19.58 -3.49
CA SER A 82 -16.96 19.09 -4.74
C SER A 82 -17.78 17.84 -5.06
N GLN A 83 -18.84 17.93 -5.87
CA GLN A 83 -18.67 17.84 -7.32
C GLN A 83 -17.21 17.57 -7.64
N LEU A 84 -16.89 16.32 -7.98
CA LEU A 84 -15.55 15.94 -8.43
C LEU A 84 -15.21 16.78 -9.68
N ASP A 85 -14.77 18.01 -9.44
CA ASP A 85 -14.10 18.87 -10.38
C ASP A 85 -12.75 18.20 -10.58
N PHE A 86 -12.72 17.31 -11.56
CA PHE A 86 -11.50 16.89 -12.20
C PHE A 86 -11.21 17.94 -13.27
N PRO A 87 -10.48 19.04 -12.96
CA PRO A 87 -10.04 19.97 -14.02
C PRO A 87 -9.19 19.24 -15.06
N ARG A 88 -8.63 18.07 -14.69
CA ARG A 88 -7.99 17.08 -15.54
C ARG A 88 -8.30 15.68 -15.03
N LEU A 89 -8.29 14.71 -15.93
CA LEU A 89 -8.38 13.30 -15.56
C LEU A 89 -7.25 12.93 -14.57
N PRO A 90 -7.48 12.01 -13.63
CA PRO A 90 -6.43 11.52 -12.75
C PRO A 90 -5.31 10.90 -13.59
N GLU A 91 -4.11 11.44 -13.48
CA GLU A 91 -2.91 10.89 -14.15
C GLU A 91 -2.17 9.86 -13.28
N SER A 92 -2.54 9.76 -12.00
CA SER A 92 -1.90 8.90 -11.01
C SER A 92 -2.92 7.89 -10.45
N TYR A 93 -2.48 6.64 -10.33
CA TYR A 93 -3.24 5.57 -9.72
C TYR A 93 -2.38 4.85 -8.70
N VAL A 94 -2.78 4.94 -7.43
CA VAL A 94 -2.25 4.12 -6.36
C VAL A 94 -3.36 3.18 -5.90
N PRO A 95 -3.14 1.86 -5.88
CA PRO A 95 -4.12 0.91 -5.38
C PRO A 95 -4.58 1.27 -3.95
N PRO A 96 -5.88 1.15 -3.62
CA PRO A 96 -6.40 1.50 -2.29
C PRO A 96 -5.69 0.79 -1.12
N ILE A 97 -5.24 -0.44 -1.36
CA ILE A 97 -4.47 -1.25 -0.39
C ILE A 97 -3.12 -0.63 -0.02
N VAL A 98 -2.56 0.21 -0.91
CA VAL A 98 -1.32 0.95 -0.68
C VAL A 98 -1.63 2.36 -0.18
N SER A 99 -2.61 3.06 -0.76
CA SER A 99 -2.92 4.45 -0.37
C SER A 99 -3.34 4.59 1.09
N VAL A 100 -3.98 3.56 1.67
CA VAL A 100 -4.43 3.54 3.07
C VAL A 100 -3.27 3.44 4.07
N LEU A 101 -2.05 3.07 3.64
CA LEU A 101 -0.89 2.91 4.51
C LEU A 101 -0.57 4.14 5.35
N VAL A 102 -0.78 5.35 4.79
CA VAL A 102 -0.52 6.61 5.52
C VAL A 102 -1.43 6.73 6.73
N GLU A 103 -2.72 6.49 6.54
CA GLU A 103 -3.72 6.54 7.61
C GLU A 103 -3.55 5.41 8.63
N MET A 104 -3.12 4.23 8.18
CA MET A 104 -2.78 3.11 9.07
C MET A 104 -1.59 3.47 9.96
N ALA A 105 -0.53 4.04 9.39
CA ALA A 105 0.67 4.43 10.12
C ALA A 105 0.39 5.50 11.18
N ASN A 106 -0.57 6.39 10.91
CA ASN A 106 -1.05 7.43 11.83
C ASN A 106 -1.99 6.92 12.94
N ASN A 107 -2.25 5.61 13.00
CA ASN A 107 -3.12 4.99 14.00
C ASN A 107 -4.57 5.51 13.96
N ASN A 108 -5.14 5.67 12.77
CA ASN A 108 -6.50 6.17 12.59
C ASN A 108 -7.55 5.23 13.23
N ARG A 109 -8.39 5.78 14.11
CA ARG A 109 -9.38 5.02 14.91
C ARG A 109 -10.37 4.22 14.05
N SER A 110 -10.84 4.79 12.94
CA SER A 110 -11.80 4.10 12.06
C SER A 110 -11.19 2.85 11.42
N LEU A 111 -9.89 2.88 11.13
CA LEU A 111 -9.18 1.73 10.57
C LEU A 111 -8.88 0.65 11.63
N ILE A 112 -8.72 1.02 12.90
CA ILE A 112 -8.61 0.06 14.00
C ILE A 112 -9.90 -0.75 14.12
N GLU A 113 -11.06 -0.09 14.07
CA GLU A 113 -12.36 -0.74 14.12
C GLU A 113 -12.59 -1.62 12.87
N ALA A 114 -12.26 -1.11 11.68
CA ALA A 114 -12.36 -1.89 10.44
C ALA A 114 -11.46 -3.15 10.46
N ALA A 115 -10.24 -3.04 11.00
CA ALA A 115 -9.33 -4.18 11.15
C ALA A 115 -9.92 -5.24 12.09
N LYS A 116 -10.47 -4.82 13.24
CA LYS A 116 -11.15 -5.72 14.19
C LYS A 116 -12.35 -6.42 13.56
N ASN A 117 -13.17 -5.68 12.81
CA ASN A 117 -14.32 -6.24 12.08
C ASN A 117 -13.88 -7.26 11.03
N SER A 118 -12.67 -7.10 10.49
CA SER A 118 -12.04 -8.03 9.54
C SER A 118 -11.29 -9.19 10.23
N GLY A 119 -11.39 -9.33 11.55
CA GLY A 119 -10.75 -10.40 12.32
C GLY A 119 -9.22 -10.31 12.42
N THR A 120 -8.65 -9.12 12.26
CA THR A 120 -7.20 -8.88 12.34
C THR A 120 -6.89 -7.66 13.22
N SER A 121 -5.60 -7.42 13.50
CA SER A 121 -5.15 -6.18 14.15
C SER A 121 -4.65 -5.19 13.10
N LEU A 122 -4.62 -3.89 13.45
CA LEU A 122 -4.14 -2.85 12.54
C LEU A 122 -2.66 -3.07 12.19
N GLU A 123 -1.86 -3.50 13.16
CA GLU A 123 -0.43 -3.81 13.01
C GLU A 123 -0.20 -4.92 11.99
N ARG A 124 -0.92 -6.05 12.14
CA ARG A 124 -0.80 -7.18 11.21
C ARG A 124 -1.28 -6.82 9.81
N ALA A 125 -2.34 -5.99 9.72
CA ALA A 125 -2.81 -5.48 8.43
C ALA A 125 -1.76 -4.55 7.80
N PHE A 126 -1.12 -3.70 8.60
CA PHE A 126 -0.10 -2.74 8.14
C PHE A 126 1.14 -3.46 7.62
N GLU A 127 1.66 -4.45 8.36
CA GLU A 127 2.75 -5.33 7.90
C GLU A 127 2.40 -6.00 6.56
N LYS A 128 1.20 -6.56 6.46
CA LYS A 128 0.72 -7.21 5.22
C LYS A 128 0.63 -6.24 4.05
N TYR A 129 0.20 -5.01 4.28
CA TYR A 129 0.02 -4.03 3.21
C TYR A 129 1.37 -3.44 2.75
N ILE A 130 2.34 -3.30 3.66
CA ILE A 130 3.74 -3.00 3.32
C ILE A 130 4.33 -4.12 2.44
N ASP A 131 4.13 -5.38 2.81
CA ASP A 131 4.56 -6.53 2.00
C ASP A 131 3.97 -6.49 0.59
N ILE A 132 2.69 -6.11 0.45
CA ILE A 132 2.03 -5.93 -0.84
C ILE A 132 2.62 -4.74 -1.61
N ALA A 133 2.91 -3.62 -0.95
CA ALA A 133 3.55 -2.47 -1.60
C ALA A 133 4.92 -2.85 -2.18
N PHE A 134 5.75 -3.58 -1.43
CA PHE A 134 7.03 -4.10 -1.95
C PHE A 134 6.83 -5.10 -3.11
N LYS A 135 5.81 -5.95 -3.07
CA LYS A 135 5.48 -6.82 -4.22
C LYS A 135 5.13 -6.01 -5.47
N ILE A 136 4.32 -4.95 -5.32
CA ILE A 136 3.95 -4.07 -6.44
C ILE A 136 5.18 -3.37 -7.03
N LEU A 137 6.13 -2.96 -6.19
CA LEU A 137 7.40 -2.39 -6.63
C LEU A 137 8.27 -3.39 -7.41
N GLY A 138 8.06 -4.70 -7.23
CA GLY A 138 8.76 -5.77 -7.94
C GLY A 138 9.70 -6.60 -7.08
N TYR A 139 9.66 -6.45 -5.74
CA TYR A 139 10.52 -7.22 -4.84
C TYR A 139 10.00 -8.66 -4.63
N GLU A 140 10.91 -9.60 -4.41
CA GLU A 140 10.59 -10.91 -3.82
C GLU A 140 10.45 -10.73 -2.30
N THR A 141 9.22 -10.70 -1.80
CA THR A 141 8.95 -10.43 -0.38
C THR A 141 8.68 -11.69 0.44
N ARG A 142 8.98 -11.60 1.73
CA ARG A 142 8.66 -12.61 2.74
C ARG A 142 8.20 -11.90 4.01
N LEU A 143 6.96 -12.16 4.41
CA LEU A 143 6.43 -11.73 5.69
C LEU A 143 6.88 -12.72 6.77
N MET A 144 7.55 -12.22 7.81
CA MET A 144 8.26 -13.03 8.82
C MET A 144 7.66 -12.90 10.23
N GLY A 145 6.74 -11.93 10.42
CA GLY A 145 6.13 -11.47 11.67
C GLY A 145 5.68 -12.52 12.70
N GLN A 146 5.25 -12.00 13.87
CA GLN A 146 5.22 -12.68 15.18
C GLN A 146 4.93 -14.19 15.20
N GLY A 147 5.84 -14.93 15.84
CA GLY A 147 5.73 -16.37 16.13
C GLY A 147 7.04 -17.15 15.93
N ASN A 148 7.98 -16.59 15.16
CA ASN A 148 9.24 -17.24 14.78
C ASN A 148 10.48 -16.73 15.55
N GLY A 149 10.28 -16.12 16.73
CA GLY A 149 11.35 -15.59 17.56
C GLY A 149 11.70 -14.12 17.27
N ARG A 150 12.99 -13.77 17.41
CA ARG A 150 13.53 -12.42 17.15
C ARG A 150 13.85 -12.26 15.67
N VAL A 151 12.81 -12.00 14.88
CA VAL A 151 12.87 -11.76 13.44
C VAL A 151 12.23 -10.41 13.11
N PRO A 152 12.68 -9.75 12.03
CA PRO A 152 12.00 -8.55 11.53
C PRO A 152 10.59 -8.88 11.04
N ASP A 153 9.75 -7.86 10.86
CA ASP A 153 8.37 -8.04 10.35
C ASP A 153 8.35 -8.63 8.93
N GLY A 154 9.33 -8.25 8.10
CA GLY A 154 9.53 -8.89 6.80
C GLY A 154 10.85 -8.56 6.10
N ALA A 155 10.99 -9.13 4.90
CA ALA A 155 12.12 -8.91 4.02
C ALA A 155 11.66 -8.74 2.57
N ALA A 156 12.32 -7.86 1.81
CA ALA A 156 12.08 -7.59 0.40
C ALA A 156 13.41 -7.69 -0.36
N ALA A 157 13.55 -8.68 -1.24
CA ALA A 157 14.77 -8.92 -2.01
C ALA A 157 14.62 -8.45 -3.45
N ALA A 158 15.57 -7.64 -3.92
CA ALA A 158 15.73 -7.32 -5.33
C ALA A 158 16.70 -8.34 -5.94
N LYS A 159 16.14 -9.34 -6.60
CA LYS A 159 16.90 -10.50 -7.12
C LYS A 159 17.93 -10.10 -8.17
N ASP A 160 17.56 -9.18 -9.05
CA ASP A 160 18.39 -8.80 -10.20
C ASP A 160 19.48 -7.77 -9.81
N ASP A 161 19.30 -7.10 -8.66
CA ASP A 161 20.17 -6.01 -8.19
C ASP A 161 21.00 -6.41 -6.95
N ASP A 162 21.00 -7.69 -6.56
CA ASP A 162 21.79 -8.27 -5.48
C ASP A 162 21.65 -7.56 -4.12
N TYR A 163 20.46 -7.05 -3.76
CA TYR A 163 20.24 -6.45 -2.45
C TYR A 163 18.95 -6.90 -1.77
N ILE A 164 18.92 -6.71 -0.45
CA ILE A 164 17.77 -7.03 0.38
C ILE A 164 17.48 -5.91 1.38
N ILE A 165 16.19 -5.66 1.59
CA ILE A 165 15.67 -4.75 2.61
C ILE A 165 14.99 -5.62 3.67
N LEU A 166 15.57 -5.68 4.86
CA LEU A 166 14.86 -6.12 6.06
C LEU A 166 14.02 -4.96 6.56
N TRP A 167 12.78 -5.19 6.97
CA TRP A 167 11.93 -4.08 7.40
C TRP A 167 11.10 -4.41 8.64
N ASP A 168 10.88 -3.38 9.45
CA ASP A 168 9.93 -3.34 10.56
C ASP A 168 8.91 -2.23 10.35
N ALA A 169 7.66 -2.52 10.69
CA ALA A 169 6.55 -1.61 10.62
C ALA A 169 6.24 -1.05 12.02
N LYS A 170 6.17 0.28 12.14
CA LYS A 170 5.86 0.97 13.41
C LYS A 170 4.68 1.89 13.21
N ILE A 171 3.56 1.57 13.86
CA ILE A 171 2.38 2.44 13.91
C ILE A 171 2.57 3.43 15.07
N ARG A 172 2.71 4.72 14.77
CA ARG A 172 2.92 5.80 15.74
C ARG A 172 2.24 7.06 15.23
N SER A 173 1.35 7.69 16.00
CA SER A 173 0.77 8.98 15.61
C SER A 173 1.75 10.14 15.81
N ASP A 174 2.62 10.02 16.82
CA ASP A 174 3.37 11.17 17.37
C ASP A 174 4.84 11.23 16.92
N GLY A 175 5.28 10.31 16.06
CA GLY A 175 6.71 10.11 15.79
C GLY A 175 7.21 8.75 16.22
N TYR A 176 8.04 8.14 15.38
CA TYR A 176 8.98 7.12 15.83
C TYR A 176 10.30 7.77 16.25
N SER A 177 10.78 7.42 17.45
CA SER A 177 12.09 7.80 17.98
C SER A 177 12.97 6.56 18.08
N MET A 178 14.21 6.66 17.61
CA MET A 178 15.20 5.60 17.71
C MET A 178 15.82 5.57 19.12
N GLY A 179 16.39 4.44 19.57
CA GLY A 179 17.07 4.31 20.86
C GLY A 179 16.55 3.20 21.77
N THR A 180 15.24 2.88 21.71
CA THR A 180 14.67 1.81 22.57
C THR A 180 14.79 0.43 21.93
N ASP A 181 14.65 0.37 20.60
CA ASP A 181 14.61 -0.89 19.85
C ASP A 181 15.97 -1.29 19.26
N ASP A 182 17.02 -0.48 19.43
CA ASP A 182 18.30 -0.63 18.74
C ASP A 182 18.96 -1.99 19.01
N ARG A 183 18.83 -2.51 20.23
CA ARG A 183 19.33 -3.85 20.55
C ARG A 183 18.63 -4.92 19.71
N THR A 184 17.32 -4.82 19.60
CA THR A 184 16.48 -5.76 18.85
C THR A 184 16.82 -5.70 17.36
N ILE A 185 16.97 -4.50 16.80
CA ILE A 185 17.38 -4.26 15.41
C ILE A 185 18.74 -4.92 15.13
N ARG A 186 19.73 -4.73 16.02
CA ARG A 186 21.06 -5.37 15.89
C ARG A 186 20.95 -6.90 15.89
N GLU A 187 20.15 -7.48 16.78
CA GLU A 187 19.94 -8.92 16.86
C GLU A 187 19.27 -9.47 15.58
N TYR A 188 18.32 -8.73 15.00
CA TYR A 188 17.68 -9.11 13.73
C TYR A 188 18.68 -9.11 12.58
N ILE A 189 19.43 -8.02 12.41
CA ILE A 189 20.43 -7.90 11.35
C ILE A 189 21.47 -9.01 11.47
N THR A 190 22.05 -9.20 12.66
CA THR A 190 23.12 -10.19 12.86
C THR A 190 22.66 -11.63 12.61
N THR A 191 21.41 -11.95 12.97
CA THR A 191 20.82 -13.28 12.73
C THR A 191 20.57 -13.50 11.23
N GLN A 192 19.92 -12.54 10.57
CA GLN A 192 19.53 -12.68 9.17
C GLN A 192 20.72 -12.56 8.21
N SER A 193 21.69 -11.70 8.48
CA SER A 193 22.91 -11.57 7.67
C SER A 193 23.70 -12.88 7.60
N ARG A 194 23.71 -13.70 8.66
CA ARG A 194 24.34 -15.03 8.65
C ARG A 194 23.62 -16.00 7.71
N ASP A 195 22.29 -15.97 7.71
CA ASP A 195 21.47 -16.83 6.86
C ASP A 195 21.57 -16.42 5.39
N PHE A 196 21.58 -15.11 5.12
CA PHE A 196 21.76 -14.61 3.76
C PHE A 196 23.15 -14.92 3.24
N LYS A 197 24.23 -14.57 3.97
CA LYS A 197 25.61 -14.89 3.54
C LYS A 197 25.82 -16.39 3.22
N LYS A 198 25.07 -17.30 3.86
CA LYS A 198 25.10 -18.75 3.59
C LYS A 198 24.24 -19.19 2.40
N ARG A 199 23.08 -18.56 2.17
CA ARG A 199 22.05 -19.05 1.21
C ARG A 199 21.97 -18.24 -0.09
N ARG A 200 22.27 -16.93 -0.05
CA ARG A 200 22.13 -15.97 -1.15
C ARG A 200 23.20 -14.87 -0.98
N HIS A 201 24.07 -14.67 -1.97
CA HIS A 201 25.11 -13.65 -1.87
C HIS A 201 24.56 -12.24 -2.20
N TYR A 202 23.76 -11.65 -1.30
CA TYR A 202 23.37 -10.25 -1.43
C TYR A 202 24.58 -9.35 -1.15
N LYS A 203 24.87 -8.41 -2.06
CA LYS A 203 25.95 -7.43 -1.94
C LYS A 203 25.60 -6.34 -0.93
N ASN A 204 24.35 -5.89 -0.94
CA ASN A 204 23.87 -4.83 -0.06
C ASN A 204 22.72 -5.33 0.82
N ILE A 205 22.78 -5.01 2.11
CA ILE A 205 21.76 -5.30 3.11
C ILE A 205 21.33 -3.98 3.73
N TYR A 206 20.05 -3.65 3.58
CA TYR A 206 19.44 -2.47 4.18
C TYR A 206 18.49 -2.89 5.29
N TYR A 207 18.37 -2.05 6.33
CA TYR A 207 17.36 -2.21 7.36
C TYR A 207 16.41 -1.02 7.37
N ALA A 208 15.14 -1.22 7.02
CA ALA A 208 14.14 -0.17 6.95
C ALA A 208 13.22 -0.18 8.16
N ILE A 209 12.99 1.00 8.74
CA ILE A 209 11.90 1.23 9.67
C ILE A 209 10.85 2.02 8.89
N ILE A 210 9.62 1.52 8.87
CA ILE A 210 8.50 2.15 8.15
C ILE A 210 7.51 2.67 9.19
N SER A 211 7.29 3.99 9.20
CA SER A 211 6.42 4.67 10.16
C SER A 211 5.68 5.84 9.48
N SER A 212 4.77 6.49 10.19
CA SER A 212 4.12 7.72 9.73
C SER A 212 5.13 8.87 9.55
N ASN A 213 5.96 9.08 10.57
CA ASN A 213 7.00 10.10 10.67
C ASN A 213 8.08 9.67 11.69
N PHE A 214 9.17 10.43 11.73
CA PHE A 214 10.31 10.20 12.61
C PHE A 214 10.65 11.47 13.38
N VAL A 215 10.96 11.33 14.67
CA VAL A 215 11.30 12.42 15.60
C VAL A 215 12.58 12.06 16.34
N SER A 216 13.38 13.06 16.76
CA SER A 216 14.72 12.96 17.38
C SER A 216 15.90 12.97 16.41
N ASP A 217 17.12 13.02 16.96
CA ASP A 217 18.38 12.81 16.22
C ASP A 217 18.67 11.31 16.17
N TYR A 218 18.75 10.77 14.96
CA TYR A 218 18.94 9.34 14.69
C TYR A 218 20.37 9.01 14.26
N ASP A 219 21.19 10.03 14.00
CA ASP A 219 22.46 9.85 13.30
C ASP A 219 23.42 8.97 14.12
N GLU A 220 23.47 9.17 15.43
CA GLU A 220 24.29 8.35 16.34
C GLU A 220 23.79 6.90 16.42
N ALA A 221 22.48 6.69 16.54
CA ALA A 221 21.88 5.36 16.61
C ALA A 221 22.11 4.56 15.31
N ILE A 222 21.85 5.19 14.15
CA ILE A 222 22.11 4.60 12.83
C ILE A 222 23.60 4.27 12.68
N ARG A 223 24.48 5.21 13.05
CA ARG A 223 25.93 5.01 12.95
C ARG A 223 26.41 3.85 13.82
N SER A 224 25.92 3.75 15.06
CA SER A 224 26.25 2.64 15.96
C SER A 224 25.78 1.29 15.38
N ILE A 225 24.55 1.21 14.86
CA ILE A 225 24.04 -0.03 14.25
C ILE A 225 24.91 -0.44 13.04
N LYS A 226 25.31 0.51 12.19
CA LYS A 226 26.19 0.24 11.03
C LYS A 226 27.59 -0.22 11.44
N MET A 227 28.13 0.31 12.54
CA MET A 227 29.45 -0.10 13.03
C MET A 227 29.44 -1.50 13.64
N GLU A 228 28.31 -1.92 14.21
CA GLU A 228 28.20 -3.17 14.96
C GLU A 228 27.61 -4.33 14.15
N THR A 229 27.10 -4.05 12.96
CA THR A 229 26.38 -5.04 12.15
C THR A 229 26.76 -4.97 10.67
N ASP A 230 26.24 -5.91 9.87
CA ASP A 230 26.56 -6.06 8.44
C ASP A 230 25.66 -5.22 7.50
N VAL A 231 24.87 -4.26 8.01
CA VAL A 231 24.04 -3.42 7.14
C VAL A 231 24.84 -2.32 6.49
N ASN A 232 24.50 -2.04 5.23
CA ASN A 232 25.03 -0.91 4.48
C ASN A 232 24.37 0.40 4.95
N GLU A 233 23.07 0.39 5.20
CA GLU A 233 22.34 1.57 5.68
C GLU A 233 21.10 1.18 6.50
N VAL A 234 20.73 2.06 7.44
CA VAL A 234 19.43 2.01 8.12
C VAL A 234 18.54 3.10 7.52
N LEU A 235 17.41 2.68 6.97
CA LEU A 235 16.47 3.53 6.25
C LEU A 235 15.31 3.90 7.16
N LEU A 236 15.01 5.20 7.25
CA LEU A 236 13.81 5.69 7.91
C LEU A 236 12.81 6.10 6.82
N ILE A 237 11.84 5.24 6.54
CA ILE A 237 10.91 5.42 5.42
C ILE A 237 9.54 5.86 5.95
N GLU A 238 9.09 7.04 5.56
CA GLU A 238 7.71 7.44 5.84
C GLU A 238 6.74 6.60 4.99
N ALA A 239 5.59 6.21 5.55
CA ALA A 239 4.57 5.49 4.82
C ALA A 239 4.13 6.25 3.55
N SER A 240 4.14 7.59 3.61
CA SER A 240 3.89 8.48 2.47
C SER A 240 4.94 8.34 1.36
N ALA A 241 6.20 8.07 1.71
CA ALA A 241 7.28 7.84 0.78
C ALA A 241 7.13 6.49 0.06
N LEU A 242 6.77 5.43 0.80
CA LEU A 242 6.50 4.12 0.21
C LEU A 242 5.33 4.18 -0.79
N VAL A 243 4.26 4.91 -0.44
CA VAL A 243 3.16 5.20 -1.37
C VAL A 243 3.65 5.95 -2.61
N SER A 244 4.52 6.95 -2.44
CA SER A 244 5.08 7.72 -3.56
C SER A 244 5.99 6.89 -4.46
N MET A 245 6.74 5.92 -3.90
CA MET A 245 7.53 4.98 -4.70
C MET A 245 6.62 4.11 -5.57
N VAL A 246 5.52 3.60 -5.00
CA VAL A 246 4.54 2.79 -5.76
C VAL A 246 3.91 3.62 -6.87
N ASP A 247 3.47 4.84 -6.57
CA ASP A 247 2.93 5.76 -7.57
C ASP A 247 3.91 6.00 -8.71
N THR A 248 5.17 6.30 -8.37
CA THR A 248 6.25 6.53 -9.34
C THR A 248 6.45 5.30 -10.24
N ARG A 249 6.52 4.10 -9.66
CA ARG A 249 6.72 2.84 -10.41
C ARG A 249 5.55 2.52 -11.34
N LEU A 250 4.32 2.85 -10.93
CA LEU A 250 3.13 2.63 -11.74
C LEU A 250 3.00 3.67 -12.86
N ARG A 251 3.45 4.90 -12.62
CA ARG A 251 3.47 5.98 -13.62
C ARG A 251 4.57 5.78 -14.66
N ASP A 252 5.75 5.36 -14.22
CA ASP A 252 6.91 5.10 -15.07
C ASP A 252 7.51 3.71 -14.80
N PRO A 253 7.15 2.70 -15.61
CA PRO A 253 7.70 1.35 -15.52
C PRO A 253 9.21 1.26 -15.82
N SER A 254 9.85 2.34 -16.29
CA SER A 254 11.30 2.36 -16.51
C SER A 254 12.10 2.53 -15.21
N VAL A 255 11.48 3.05 -14.13
CA VAL A 255 12.14 3.25 -12.83
C VAL A 255 12.46 1.90 -12.19
N THR A 256 13.72 1.49 -12.23
CA THR A 256 14.19 0.17 -11.77
C THR A 256 14.32 0.08 -10.25
N LEU A 257 14.59 -1.13 -9.75
CA LEU A 257 14.99 -1.34 -8.35
C LEU A 257 16.49 -1.09 -8.14
N GLY A 258 17.30 -1.14 -9.21
CA GLY A 258 18.76 -1.04 -9.15
C GLY A 258 19.33 0.33 -8.79
N SER A 259 20.64 0.46 -8.96
CA SER A 259 21.42 1.62 -8.53
C SER A 259 21.04 2.94 -9.20
N ASP A 260 20.42 2.88 -10.38
CA ASP A 260 19.88 4.01 -11.13
C ASP A 260 18.42 4.35 -10.76
N GLY A 261 17.75 3.45 -10.03
CA GLY A 261 16.37 3.58 -9.56
C GLY A 261 16.28 3.67 -8.04
N PHE A 262 15.36 2.90 -7.44
CA PHE A 262 15.04 3.04 -6.02
C PHE A 262 16.21 2.75 -5.07
N GLN A 263 17.19 1.92 -5.43
CA GLN A 263 18.36 1.68 -4.58
C GLN A 263 19.17 2.96 -4.31
N ARG A 264 19.10 3.96 -5.20
CA ARG A 264 19.73 5.26 -4.98
C ARG A 264 19.19 5.95 -3.74
N LEU A 265 17.87 5.86 -3.50
CA LEU A 265 17.23 6.41 -2.29
C LEU A 265 17.72 5.70 -1.02
N PHE A 266 18.05 4.42 -1.12
CA PHE A 266 18.52 3.62 0.01
C PHE A 266 20.00 3.79 0.30
N SER A 267 20.74 4.42 -0.61
CA SER A 267 22.17 4.67 -0.45
C SER A 267 22.46 6.00 0.24
N SER A 268 21.45 6.86 0.41
CA SER A 268 21.55 8.11 1.18
C SER A 268 21.05 7.90 2.60
N SER A 269 21.87 8.28 3.59
CA SER A 269 21.45 8.30 4.99
C SER A 269 20.35 9.33 5.23
N GLY A 270 19.42 9.03 6.13
CA GLY A 270 18.37 9.95 6.58
C GLY A 270 16.95 9.44 6.36
N ILE A 271 15.99 10.37 6.47
CA ILE A 271 14.56 10.07 6.29
C ILE A 271 14.20 10.17 4.81
N ILE A 272 13.63 9.10 4.29
CA ILE A 272 13.02 9.08 2.96
C ILE A 272 11.58 9.57 3.11
N LYS A 273 11.34 10.77 2.57
CA LYS A 273 10.01 11.42 2.53
C LYS A 273 9.41 11.30 1.14
N ALA A 274 8.08 11.46 1.05
CA ALA A 274 7.37 11.54 -0.23
C ALA A 274 8.00 12.57 -1.18
N GLN A 275 8.39 13.74 -0.68
CA GLN A 275 9.03 14.78 -1.49
C GLN A 275 10.38 14.32 -2.07
N THR A 276 11.20 13.63 -1.27
CA THR A 276 12.48 13.06 -1.72
C THR A 276 12.32 12.10 -2.89
N VAL A 277 11.25 11.28 -2.87
CA VAL A 277 10.94 10.37 -3.98
C VAL A 277 10.54 11.15 -5.23
N LYS A 278 9.69 12.16 -5.07
CA LYS A 278 9.21 12.99 -6.18
C LYS A 278 10.35 13.77 -6.82
N ASP A 279 11.17 14.46 -6.04
CA ASP A 279 12.32 15.24 -6.54
C ASP A 279 13.32 14.39 -7.32
N GLN A 280 13.34 13.08 -7.04
CA GLN A 280 14.28 12.14 -7.64
C GLN A 280 13.78 11.53 -8.96
N PHE A 281 12.47 11.45 -9.18
CA PHE A 281 11.86 10.67 -10.27
C PHE A 281 10.73 11.39 -11.03
N ILE A 282 10.34 12.59 -10.62
CA ILE A 282 9.32 13.44 -11.26
C ILE A 282 9.94 14.79 -11.60
#